data_AF-A0A536MVF0-F1
#
_entry.id   AF-A0A536MVF0-F1
#
_cell.length_a   1.000
_cell.length_b   1.000
_cell.length_c   1.000
_cell.angle_alpha   90.00
_cell.angle_beta   90.00
_cell.angle_gamma   90.00
#
_symmetry.space_group_name_H-M   'P 1'
#
loop_
_entity.id
_entity.type
_entity.pdbx_description
1 polymer ?
#
loop_
_entity_poly.entity_id
_entity_poly.type
_entity_poly.pdbx_seq_one_letter_code
_entity_poly.pdbx_strand_id
1 'polypeptide(L)'
;MGDRPWCFAFLHLGAAPSVRRESAWALCRVVRRRGFRLLRRLPYRGPRIYRPQSPAGTAERRNRGGIGMAEQERSVETKASPEAVWKVWSDTSTWPEWNQDVQSMALNGPFAVGTTGTMKTKQGTRQVQLTDVVPGRSFRLETTVIPLTRFAFDCQVAAGPAGKTTISQGIRVGGPLGGLVGGMMSRQIADTFPKLLEGLARKAEASEGRS
;
A
#
# COMPACT_ATOMS: atom_id res chain seq x y z
N MET A 1 -17.74 30.82 16.42
CA MET A 1 -18.66 31.40 15.41
C MET A 1 -17.89 31.41 14.10
N GLY A 2 -18.46 30.78 13.06
CA GLY A 2 -17.89 30.62 11.70
C GLY A 2 -16.86 29.49 11.56
N ASP A 3 -16.92 28.56 10.61
CA ASP A 3 -17.92 28.22 9.59
C ASP A 3 -17.79 26.73 9.25
N ARG A 4 -18.94 26.07 9.12
CA ARG A 4 -19.08 24.70 8.62
C ARG A 4 -19.40 24.78 7.13
N PRO A 5 -18.76 23.94 6.30
CA PRO A 5 -19.51 23.17 5.32
C PRO A 5 -19.06 21.71 5.53
N TRP A 6 -19.91 20.72 5.74
CA TRP A 6 -20.96 20.26 4.86
C TRP A 6 -21.90 19.38 5.69
N CYS A 7 -23.18 19.74 5.78
CA CYS A 7 -24.28 18.90 6.24
C CYS A 7 -25.26 18.78 5.09
N PHE A 8 -25.42 17.58 4.53
CA PHE A 8 -26.62 17.00 3.90
C PHE A 8 -26.25 15.56 3.52
N ALA A 9 -27.09 14.53 3.53
CA ALA A 9 -28.27 14.08 4.27
C ALA A 9 -28.63 12.71 3.62
N PHE A 10 -29.32 11.82 4.36
CA PHE A 10 -30.03 10.61 3.91
C PHE A 10 -29.15 9.37 3.55
N LEU A 11 -29.42 8.13 3.99
CA LEU A 11 -30.66 7.45 4.40
C LEU A 11 -30.41 6.43 5.54
N HIS A 12 -31.42 6.29 6.41
CA HIS A 12 -31.62 5.16 7.33
C HIS A 12 -32.07 3.90 6.59
N LEU A 13 -31.46 2.76 6.91
CA LEU A 13 -31.97 1.37 6.89
C LEU A 13 -30.82 0.56 7.52
N GLY A 14 -30.96 -0.30 8.52
CA GLY A 14 -32.02 -1.22 8.92
C GLY A 14 -31.27 -2.46 9.46
N ALA A 15 -31.80 -3.08 10.50
CA ALA A 15 -31.15 -4.06 11.36
C ALA A 15 -30.53 -5.32 10.69
N ALA A 16 -29.57 -5.92 11.42
CA ALA A 16 -29.11 -7.32 11.29
C ALA A 16 -30.25 -8.31 11.68
N PRO A 17 -30.17 -9.65 11.45
CA PRO A 17 -29.17 -10.51 12.13
C PRO A 17 -28.70 -11.80 11.41
N SER A 18 -27.60 -12.34 11.96
CA SER A 18 -27.19 -13.75 12.08
C SER A 18 -27.51 -14.79 10.99
N VAL A 19 -26.46 -15.45 10.47
CA VAL A 19 -26.48 -16.91 10.25
C VAL A 19 -25.19 -17.52 10.80
N ARG A 20 -25.39 -18.62 11.55
CA ARG A 20 -24.40 -19.46 12.22
C ARG A 20 -23.70 -20.40 11.22
N ARG A 21 -22.43 -20.70 11.55
CA ARG A 21 -21.66 -21.95 11.37
C ARG A 21 -22.09 -22.92 10.26
N GLU A 22 -21.13 -23.33 9.43
CA GLU A 22 -20.70 -24.74 9.39
C GLU A 22 -19.36 -24.92 8.66
N SER A 23 -18.63 -25.93 9.11
CA SER A 23 -17.29 -26.34 8.70
C SER A 23 -17.39 -27.48 7.70
N ALA A 24 -16.56 -27.53 6.67
CA ALA A 24 -16.27 -28.80 6.00
C ALA A 24 -14.97 -28.72 5.16
N TRP A 25 -14.17 -29.75 5.32
CA TRP A 25 -12.88 -29.99 4.73
C TRP A 25 -12.96 -30.42 3.26
N ALA A 26 -11.80 -30.31 2.59
CA ALA A 26 -11.24 -31.25 1.60
C ALA A 26 -11.32 -30.92 0.10
N LEU A 27 -10.25 -31.42 -0.56
CA LEU A 27 -10.00 -31.67 -2.00
C LEU A 27 -9.30 -30.54 -2.77
N CYS A 28 -8.22 -30.77 -3.54
CA CYS A 28 -7.37 -31.94 -3.75
C CYS A 28 -6.06 -31.52 -4.47
N ARG A 29 -4.92 -32.11 -4.09
CA ARG A 29 -3.62 -32.02 -4.82
C ARG A 29 -3.50 -33.19 -5.79
N VAL A 30 -3.22 -32.93 -7.08
CA VAL A 30 -2.66 -33.87 -8.09
C VAL A 30 -2.03 -32.95 -9.18
N VAL A 31 -0.84 -33.08 -9.77
CA VAL A 31 -0.09 -34.21 -10.36
C VAL A 31 1.41 -33.85 -10.47
N ARG A 32 2.30 -34.78 -10.08
CA ARG A 32 3.69 -34.88 -10.59
C ARG A 32 3.72 -35.87 -11.76
N ARG A 33 4.60 -35.65 -12.76
CA ARG A 33 5.40 -36.65 -13.52
C ARG A 33 6.35 -35.88 -14.46
N ARG A 34 7.67 -35.85 -14.17
CA ARG A 34 8.76 -36.74 -14.66
C ARG A 34 9.01 -36.67 -16.18
N GLY A 35 10.21 -36.24 -16.55
CA GLY A 35 10.74 -36.32 -17.92
C GLY A 35 12.19 -35.82 -18.03
N PHE A 36 13.14 -36.55 -17.45
CA PHE A 36 14.58 -36.39 -17.68
C PHE A 36 14.94 -37.06 -19.03
N ARG A 37 15.58 -36.34 -19.96
CA ARG A 37 16.41 -36.95 -21.02
C ARG A 37 17.68 -36.12 -21.20
N LEU A 38 18.80 -36.80 -21.04
CA LEU A 38 20.14 -36.36 -21.44
C LEU A 38 20.17 -36.11 -22.95
N LEU A 39 20.78 -35.00 -23.35
CA LEU A 39 21.52 -34.94 -24.61
C LEU A 39 22.91 -34.35 -24.34
N ARG A 40 23.90 -35.04 -24.90
CA ARG A 40 25.33 -34.80 -24.78
C ARG A 40 25.76 -33.53 -25.52
N ARG A 41 26.87 -32.98 -25.01
CA ARG A 41 27.59 -31.78 -25.43
C ARG A 41 28.10 -31.84 -26.87
N LEU A 42 28.06 -30.69 -27.55
CA LEU A 42 28.97 -30.34 -28.66
C LEU A 42 29.81 -29.12 -28.23
N PRO A 43 31.12 -29.07 -28.53
CA PRO A 43 31.97 -27.93 -28.18
C PRO A 43 31.87 -26.83 -29.24
N TYR A 44 31.48 -25.62 -28.83
CA TYR A 44 31.53 -24.43 -29.68
C TYR A 44 32.66 -23.49 -29.21
N ARG A 45 33.59 -23.17 -30.11
CA ARG A 45 34.74 -22.26 -29.87
C ARG A 45 34.65 -21.04 -30.81
N GLY A 46 34.46 -19.86 -30.22
CA GLY A 46 34.89 -18.53 -30.72
C GLY A 46 33.94 -17.77 -31.67
N PRO A 47 34.08 -16.42 -31.80
CA PRO A 47 35.20 -15.56 -31.39
C PRO A 47 34.85 -14.39 -30.44
N ARG A 48 35.92 -13.65 -30.09
CA ARG A 48 36.07 -12.54 -29.13
C ARG A 48 35.10 -11.35 -29.28
N ILE A 49 34.68 -10.87 -28.10
CA ILE A 49 34.61 -9.46 -27.63
C ILE A 49 34.15 -8.40 -28.64
N TYR A 50 32.91 -7.95 -28.45
CA TYR A 50 32.57 -6.53 -28.52
C TYR A 50 31.91 -6.13 -27.19
N ARG A 51 32.56 -5.23 -26.45
CA ARG A 51 32.06 -4.62 -25.20
C ARG A 51 31.55 -3.22 -25.57
N PRO A 52 30.26 -3.02 -25.83
CA PRO A 52 29.74 -1.66 -25.84
C PRO A 52 29.76 -1.17 -24.38
N GLN A 53 30.49 -0.08 -24.17
CA GLN A 53 30.44 0.68 -22.94
C GLN A 53 29.01 1.24 -22.83
N SER A 54 28.19 0.75 -21.89
CA SER A 54 26.95 1.43 -21.54
C SER A 54 27.31 2.70 -20.77
N PRO A 55 26.99 3.90 -21.28
CA PRO A 55 26.90 5.06 -20.42
C PRO A 55 25.72 4.85 -19.46
N ALA A 56 25.88 5.40 -18.26
CA ALA A 56 24.96 5.35 -17.14
C ALA A 56 23.48 5.32 -17.59
N GLY A 57 22.82 4.19 -17.32
CA GLY A 57 21.37 4.10 -17.41
C GLY A 57 20.77 4.94 -16.31
N THR A 58 20.43 6.18 -16.64
CA THR A 58 19.40 6.95 -15.96
C THR A 58 18.23 6.02 -15.71
N ALA A 59 17.85 5.85 -14.44
CA ALA A 59 16.70 5.03 -14.04
C ALA A 59 15.49 5.48 -14.87
N GLU A 60 15.16 4.66 -15.87
CA GLU A 60 14.04 4.93 -16.76
C GLU A 60 12.77 4.75 -15.93
N ARG A 61 12.28 5.88 -15.43
CA ARG A 61 10.99 6.03 -14.78
C ARG A 61 9.96 5.53 -15.77
N ARG A 62 9.59 4.26 -15.67
CA ARG A 62 8.64 3.59 -16.55
C ARG A 62 7.30 4.32 -16.45
N ASN A 63 7.12 5.29 -17.34
CA ASN A 63 5.89 6.02 -17.53
C ASN A 63 4.86 5.05 -18.12
N ARG A 64 4.10 4.40 -17.24
CA ARG A 64 3.03 3.50 -17.65
C ARG A 64 1.80 4.36 -17.91
N GLY A 65 1.63 4.75 -19.17
CA GLY A 65 0.47 5.46 -19.66
C GLY A 65 -0.82 4.73 -19.30
N GLY A 66 -1.62 5.38 -18.46
CA GLY A 66 -2.99 5.05 -18.13
C GLY A 66 -3.73 6.36 -17.89
N ILE A 67 -4.96 6.45 -18.37
CA ILE A 67 -5.80 7.65 -18.40
C ILE A 67 -5.71 8.42 -17.06
N GLY A 68 -5.12 9.62 -17.11
CA GLY A 68 -5.21 10.71 -16.13
C GLY A 68 -5.29 10.34 -14.64
N MET A 69 -4.29 9.65 -14.09
CA MET A 69 -4.19 9.45 -12.65
C MET A 69 -3.20 10.47 -12.09
N ALA A 70 -3.70 11.51 -11.44
CA ALA A 70 -2.82 12.39 -10.68
C ALA A 70 -2.21 11.58 -9.53
N GLU A 71 -0.88 11.47 -9.55
CA GLU A 71 -0.08 10.76 -8.57
C GLU A 71 0.69 11.77 -7.73
N GLN A 72 0.45 11.76 -6.43
CA GLN A 72 1.13 12.66 -5.49
C GLN A 72 1.76 11.81 -4.40
N GLU A 73 3.03 12.04 -4.11
CA GLU A 73 3.78 11.33 -3.07
C GLU A 73 4.41 12.32 -2.09
N ARG A 74 4.51 11.90 -0.82
CA ARG A 74 5.34 12.54 0.20
C ARG A 74 6.18 11.49 0.89
N SER A 75 7.31 11.92 1.42
CA SER A 75 8.21 11.07 2.18
C SER A 75 8.79 11.80 3.38
N VAL A 76 9.24 11.00 4.36
CA VAL A 76 10.02 11.47 5.52
C VAL A 76 11.17 10.51 5.77
N GLU A 77 12.21 10.99 6.46
CA GLU A 77 13.29 10.15 6.96
C GLU A 77 13.11 9.88 8.45
N THR A 78 13.52 8.69 8.89
CA THR A 78 13.55 8.31 10.31
C THR A 78 14.86 7.61 10.66
N LYS A 79 15.22 7.64 11.94
CA LYS A 79 16.34 6.85 12.47
C LYS A 79 15.96 5.40 12.73
N ALA A 80 14.66 5.07 12.73
CA ALA A 80 14.22 3.70 12.91
C ALA A 80 14.68 2.79 11.77
N SER A 81 14.93 1.51 12.06
CA SER A 81 15.23 0.55 11.00
C SER A 81 14.01 0.30 10.08
N PRO A 82 14.23 -0.16 8.83
CA PRO A 82 13.14 -0.53 7.94
C PRO A 82 12.23 -1.61 8.55
N GLU A 83 12.79 -2.51 9.35
CA GLU A 83 12.05 -3.58 10.03
C GLU A 83 11.09 -3.03 11.08
N ALA A 84 11.55 -2.09 11.92
CA ALA A 84 10.70 -1.47 12.92
C ALA A 84 9.57 -0.64 12.29
N VAL A 85 9.88 0.13 11.25
CA VAL A 85 8.87 0.86 10.49
C VAL A 85 7.85 -0.11 9.90
N TRP A 86 8.29 -1.18 9.25
CA TRP A 86 7.40 -2.17 8.65
C TRP A 86 6.51 -2.85 9.70
N LYS A 87 7.07 -3.22 10.86
CA LYS A 87 6.34 -3.86 11.95
C LYS A 87 5.19 -2.97 12.44
N VAL A 88 5.46 -1.68 12.68
CA VAL A 88 4.42 -0.73 13.10
C VAL A 88 3.40 -0.48 11.97
N TRP A 89 3.85 -0.35 10.73
CA TRP A 89 2.95 -0.02 9.62
C TRP A 89 2.01 -1.18 9.24
N SER A 90 2.53 -2.40 9.23
CA SER A 90 1.76 -3.61 8.91
C SER A 90 0.85 -4.08 10.05
N ASP A 91 1.13 -3.68 11.30
CA ASP A 91 0.19 -3.85 12.40
C ASP A 91 -0.87 -2.74 12.41
N THR A 92 -1.90 -2.96 11.58
CA THR A 92 -2.97 -1.98 11.38
C THR A 92 -3.76 -1.66 12.64
N SER A 93 -3.74 -2.55 13.65
CA SER A 93 -4.45 -2.33 14.91
C SER A 93 -3.87 -1.16 15.72
N THR A 94 -2.59 -0.84 15.51
CA THR A 94 -1.88 0.24 16.20
C THR A 94 -2.04 1.61 15.54
N TRP A 95 -2.64 1.68 14.34
CA TRP A 95 -2.77 2.94 13.59
C TRP A 95 -3.42 4.08 14.40
N PRO A 96 -4.46 3.87 15.22
CA PRO A 96 -5.05 4.93 16.03
C PRO A 96 -4.09 5.58 17.04
N GLU A 97 -3.02 4.90 17.42
CA GLU A 97 -2.07 5.40 18.43
C GLU A 97 -1.12 6.47 17.88
N TRP A 98 -0.87 6.47 16.57
CA TRP A 98 0.12 7.34 15.94
C TRP A 98 -0.43 8.15 14.76
N ASN A 99 -1.54 7.72 14.15
CA ASN A 99 -2.23 8.43 13.09
C ASN A 99 -3.50 9.10 13.64
N GLN A 100 -3.44 10.42 13.86
CA GLN A 100 -4.53 11.20 14.45
C GLN A 100 -5.83 11.22 13.64
N ASP A 101 -5.81 10.81 12.38
CA ASP A 101 -6.99 10.76 11.53
C ASP A 101 -7.69 9.40 11.59
N VAL A 102 -7.02 8.35 12.06
CA VAL A 102 -7.57 7.00 12.20
C VAL A 102 -8.11 6.82 13.61
N GLN A 103 -9.39 6.46 13.71
CA GLN A 103 -10.05 6.11 14.97
C GLN A 103 -9.98 4.60 15.24
N SER A 104 -10.12 3.80 14.18
CA SER A 104 -9.93 2.35 14.24
C SER A 104 -9.61 1.79 12.86
N MET A 105 -8.91 0.66 12.83
CA MET A 105 -8.59 -0.06 11.60
C MET A 105 -8.54 -1.56 11.91
N ALA A 106 -9.40 -2.32 11.25
CA ALA A 106 -9.50 -3.77 11.42
C ALA A 106 -9.45 -4.47 10.05
N LEU A 107 -8.53 -5.42 9.90
CA LEU A 107 -8.44 -6.29 8.74
C LEU A 107 -9.16 -7.61 9.00
N ASN A 108 -9.82 -8.15 7.98
CA ASN A 108 -10.51 -9.44 7.99
C ASN A 108 -9.55 -10.56 7.56
N GLY A 109 -8.41 -10.67 8.22
CA GLY A 109 -7.37 -11.65 7.87
C GLY A 109 -5.95 -11.10 8.04
N PRO A 110 -4.94 -11.84 7.53
CA PRO A 110 -3.55 -11.44 7.62
C PRO A 110 -3.26 -10.19 6.77
N PHE A 111 -2.16 -9.49 7.08
CA PHE A 111 -1.66 -8.39 6.24
C PHE A 111 -1.08 -8.95 4.92
N ALA A 112 -1.96 -9.29 3.97
CA ALA A 112 -1.64 -9.95 2.72
C ALA A 112 -2.55 -9.44 1.59
N VAL A 113 -2.13 -9.67 0.34
CA VAL A 113 -2.92 -9.30 -0.85
C VAL A 113 -4.29 -9.98 -0.81
N GLY A 114 -5.33 -9.22 -1.13
CA GLY A 114 -6.72 -9.66 -1.13
C GLY A 114 -7.45 -9.40 0.19
N THR A 115 -6.72 -9.23 1.31
CA THR A 115 -7.34 -8.98 2.62
C THR A 115 -8.13 -7.68 2.59
N THR A 116 -9.40 -7.77 3.01
CA THR A 116 -10.29 -6.62 3.17
C THR A 116 -10.31 -6.17 4.61
N GLY A 117 -10.82 -4.96 4.85
CA GLY A 117 -10.97 -4.45 6.20
C GLY A 117 -11.89 -3.25 6.27
N THR A 118 -12.10 -2.77 7.49
CA THR A 118 -12.87 -1.56 7.77
C THR A 118 -11.98 -0.55 8.48
N MET A 119 -11.89 0.66 7.91
CA MET A 119 -11.21 1.80 8.52
C MET A 119 -12.23 2.85 8.93
N LYS A 120 -12.15 3.33 10.17
CA LYS A 120 -12.92 4.48 10.67
C LYS A 120 -12.00 5.67 10.84
N THR A 121 -12.33 6.79 10.21
CA THR A 121 -11.67 8.08 10.43
C THR A 121 -12.67 9.12 10.92
N LYS A 122 -12.17 10.31 11.26
CA LYS A 122 -13.02 11.48 11.59
C LYS A 122 -14.01 11.84 10.48
N GLN A 123 -13.73 11.45 9.24
CA GLN A 123 -14.54 11.74 8.05
C GLN A 123 -15.55 10.64 7.72
N GLY A 124 -15.49 9.48 8.39
CA GLY A 124 -16.42 8.38 8.15
C GLY A 124 -15.77 7.00 8.17
N THR A 125 -16.61 5.99 7.96
CA THR A 125 -16.21 4.58 7.88
C THR A 125 -16.11 4.15 6.43
N ARG A 126 -15.04 3.47 6.05
CA ARG A 126 -14.80 2.99 4.68
C ARG A 126 -14.27 1.56 4.65
N GLN A 127 -14.69 0.82 3.63
CA GLN A 127 -14.10 -0.48 3.31
C GLN A 127 -12.76 -0.27 2.62
N VAL A 128 -11.81 -1.12 2.97
CA VAL A 128 -10.45 -1.08 2.42
C VAL A 128 -10.03 -2.46 1.94
N GLN A 129 -9.07 -2.50 1.02
CA GLN A 129 -8.46 -3.74 0.56
C GLN A 129 -6.96 -3.57 0.35
N LEU A 130 -6.18 -4.54 0.81
CA LEU A 130 -4.78 -4.69 0.43
C LEU A 130 -4.71 -5.30 -0.96
N THR A 131 -4.18 -4.57 -1.93
CA THR A 131 -4.11 -4.99 -3.34
C THR A 131 -2.71 -5.27 -3.83
N ASP A 132 -1.71 -4.95 -3.01
CA ASP A 132 -0.32 -5.38 -3.16
C ASP A 132 0.35 -5.41 -1.78
N VAL A 133 1.24 -6.37 -1.55
CA VAL A 133 2.02 -6.47 -0.31
C VAL A 133 3.36 -7.14 -0.63
N VAL A 134 4.44 -6.42 -0.36
CA VAL A 134 5.81 -6.92 -0.35
C VAL A 134 6.35 -6.76 1.07
N PRO A 135 6.41 -7.85 1.87
CA PRO A 135 6.86 -7.79 3.25
C PRO A 135 8.21 -7.05 3.42
N GLY A 136 8.28 -6.19 4.43
CA GLY A 136 9.45 -5.37 4.74
C GLY A 136 9.69 -4.20 3.78
N ARG A 137 8.84 -3.99 2.75
CA ARG A 137 9.12 -3.04 1.67
C ARG A 137 7.94 -2.17 1.29
N SER A 138 6.80 -2.75 0.95
CA SER A 138 5.69 -1.94 0.44
C SER A 138 4.35 -2.63 0.57
N PHE A 139 3.29 -1.84 0.51
CA PHE A 139 1.93 -2.34 0.31
C PHE A 139 1.09 -1.29 -0.40
N ARG A 140 -0.02 -1.73 -0.98
CA ARG A 140 -1.03 -0.84 -1.56
C ARG A 140 -2.37 -1.07 -0.89
N LEU A 141 -2.88 -0.03 -0.25
CA LEU A 141 -4.20 -0.02 0.35
C LEU A 141 -5.16 0.75 -0.54
N GLU A 142 -6.30 0.17 -0.85
CA GLU A 142 -7.31 0.81 -1.69
C GLU A 142 -8.63 0.96 -0.99
N THR A 143 -9.38 1.99 -1.38
CA THR A 143 -10.71 2.28 -0.86
C THR A 143 -11.56 3.06 -1.85
N THR A 144 -12.86 2.97 -1.67
CA THR A 144 -13.87 3.75 -2.38
C THR A 144 -14.60 4.60 -1.35
N VAL A 145 -14.43 5.91 -1.44
CA VAL A 145 -15.12 6.87 -0.55
C VAL A 145 -16.31 7.52 -1.26
N ILE A 146 -16.15 7.82 -2.55
CA ILE A 146 -17.19 8.40 -3.40
C ILE A 146 -17.56 7.35 -4.46
N PRO A 147 -18.86 7.16 -4.79
CA PRO A 147 -19.26 6.29 -5.89
C PRO A 147 -18.45 6.57 -7.16
N LEU A 148 -18.06 5.52 -7.87
CA LEU A 148 -17.24 5.60 -9.10
C LEU A 148 -15.84 6.23 -8.92
N THR A 149 -15.33 6.31 -7.70
CA THR A 149 -13.93 6.69 -7.43
C THR A 149 -13.15 5.56 -6.77
N ARG A 150 -11.85 5.50 -7.07
CA ARG A 150 -10.90 4.59 -6.46
C ARG A 150 -9.71 5.38 -5.95
N PHE A 151 -9.44 5.26 -4.67
CA PHE A 151 -8.25 5.79 -4.02
C PHE A 151 -7.29 4.63 -3.79
N ALA A 152 -6.10 4.71 -4.35
CA ALA A 152 -5.02 3.78 -4.09
C ALA A 152 -3.89 4.51 -3.38
N PHE A 153 -3.54 4.02 -2.19
CA PHE A 153 -2.44 4.50 -1.38
C PHE A 153 -1.27 3.54 -1.54
N ASP A 154 -0.18 4.02 -2.12
CA ASP A 154 1.05 3.26 -2.32
C ASP A 154 2.03 3.59 -1.19
N CYS A 155 2.27 2.64 -0.29
CA CYS A 155 3.12 2.83 0.89
C CYS A 155 4.43 2.10 0.70
N GLN A 156 5.57 2.77 0.96
CA GLN A 156 6.89 2.16 0.81
C GLN A 156 7.81 2.50 1.99
N VAL A 157 8.67 1.54 2.30
CA VAL A 157 9.76 1.62 3.26
C VAL A 157 11.03 1.21 2.53
N ALA A 158 12.03 2.08 2.53
CA ALA A 158 13.31 1.83 1.89
C ALA A 158 14.46 2.24 2.80
N ALA A 159 15.60 1.54 2.69
CA ALA A 159 16.84 2.05 3.24
C ALA A 159 17.19 3.37 2.53
N GLY A 160 17.35 4.42 3.31
CA GLY A 160 17.69 5.77 2.86
C GLY A 160 19.19 6.09 2.98
N PRO A 161 19.58 7.30 2.59
CA PRO A 161 20.97 7.76 2.72
C PRO A 161 21.45 7.75 4.18
N ALA A 162 22.76 7.60 4.36
CA ALA A 162 23.42 7.68 5.67
C ALA A 162 22.84 6.72 6.75
N GLY A 163 22.32 5.56 6.33
CA GLY A 163 21.80 4.53 7.25
C GLY A 163 20.43 4.86 7.86
N LYS A 164 19.75 5.91 7.38
CA LYS A 164 18.37 6.21 7.76
C LYS A 164 17.38 5.33 6.99
N THR A 165 16.11 5.37 7.39
CA THR A 165 15.01 4.78 6.63
C THR A 165 14.17 5.89 6.00
N THR A 166 13.83 5.74 4.73
CA THR A 166 12.86 6.59 4.03
C THR A 166 11.50 5.91 4.02
N ILE A 167 10.49 6.64 4.48
CA ILE A 167 9.09 6.21 4.49
C ILE A 167 8.35 7.08 3.48
N SER A 168 7.69 6.48 2.48
CA SER A 168 6.91 7.22 1.49
C SER A 168 5.48 6.73 1.39
N GLN A 169 4.57 7.66 1.14
CA GLN A 169 3.18 7.37 0.83
C GLN A 169 2.75 8.17 -0.40
N GLY A 170 2.31 7.46 -1.42
CA GLY A 170 1.72 7.97 -2.64
C GLY A 170 0.21 7.81 -2.64
N ILE A 171 -0.48 8.65 -3.42
CA ILE A 171 -1.90 8.50 -3.71
C ILE A 171 -2.17 8.61 -5.19
N ARG A 172 -3.01 7.70 -5.67
CA ARG A 172 -3.60 7.71 -7.01
C ARG A 172 -5.12 7.75 -6.87
N VAL A 173 -5.73 8.75 -7.49
CA VAL A 173 -7.19 8.93 -7.53
C VAL A 173 -7.68 8.68 -8.95
N GLY A 174 -8.63 7.76 -9.11
CA GLY A 174 -9.12 7.34 -10.41
C GLY A 174 -10.59 6.96 -10.43
N GLY A 175 -11.04 6.50 -11.60
CA GLY A 175 -12.42 6.17 -11.91
C GLY A 175 -13.06 7.16 -12.89
N PRO A 176 -14.28 6.89 -13.38
CA PRO A 176 -14.96 7.74 -14.37
C PRO A 176 -15.07 9.22 -13.96
N LEU A 177 -15.25 9.49 -12.65
CA LEU A 177 -15.26 10.85 -12.10
C LEU A 177 -13.86 11.33 -11.62
N GLY A 178 -12.91 10.41 -11.46
CA GLY A 178 -11.58 10.71 -10.93
C GLY A 178 -10.70 11.55 -11.86
N GLY A 179 -10.92 11.48 -13.18
CA GLY A 179 -10.10 12.21 -14.16
C GLY A 179 -10.22 13.74 -14.08
N LEU A 180 -11.38 14.28 -13.66
CA LEU A 180 -11.63 15.73 -13.62
C LEU A 180 -11.18 16.38 -12.30
N VAL A 181 -11.39 15.70 -11.17
CA VAL A 181 -11.11 16.22 -9.82
C VAL A 181 -9.88 15.60 -9.15
N GLY A 182 -9.34 14.51 -9.72
CA GLY A 182 -8.28 13.71 -9.12
C GLY A 182 -6.99 14.49 -8.87
N GLY A 183 -6.64 15.46 -9.70
CA GLY A 183 -5.47 16.33 -9.51
C GLY A 183 -5.52 17.15 -8.23
N MET A 184 -6.61 17.86 -8.00
CA MET A 184 -6.78 18.69 -6.81
C MET A 184 -6.96 17.82 -5.56
N MET A 185 -7.78 16.77 -5.65
CA MET A 185 -8.03 15.86 -4.53
C MET A 185 -6.77 15.09 -4.11
N SER A 186 -6.01 14.54 -5.06
CA SER A 186 -4.75 13.83 -4.76
C SER A 186 -3.75 14.74 -4.07
N ARG A 187 -3.64 16.01 -4.49
CA ARG A 187 -2.78 17.00 -3.83
C ARG A 187 -3.23 17.27 -2.40
N GLN A 188 -4.50 17.62 -2.20
CA GLN A 188 -5.02 17.92 -0.86
C GLN A 188 -4.88 16.73 0.10
N ILE A 189 -5.08 15.51 -0.37
CA ILE A 189 -4.86 14.31 0.45
C ILE A 189 -3.38 14.12 0.72
N ALA A 190 -2.52 14.25 -0.30
CA ALA A 190 -1.08 14.10 -0.13
C ALA A 190 -0.48 15.13 0.84
N ASP A 191 -1.06 16.32 0.96
CA ASP A 191 -0.61 17.34 1.92
C ASP A 191 -0.84 16.92 3.39
N THR A 192 -1.66 15.89 3.65
CA THR A 192 -1.82 15.29 4.99
C THR A 192 -0.74 14.26 5.32
N PHE A 193 -0.02 13.75 4.32
CA PHE A 193 0.92 12.64 4.49
C PHE A 193 2.15 12.97 5.36
N PRO A 194 2.75 14.16 5.34
CA PRO A 194 3.91 14.43 6.19
C PRO A 194 3.61 14.17 7.67
N LYS A 195 2.44 14.63 8.15
CA LYS A 195 2.03 14.47 9.55
C LYS A 195 1.79 13.00 9.94
N LEU A 196 1.19 12.19 9.05
CA LEU A 196 0.98 10.77 9.33
C LEU A 196 2.31 10.00 9.33
N LEU A 197 3.20 10.32 8.38
CA LEU A 197 4.50 9.67 8.24
C LEU A 197 5.43 10.00 9.41
N GLU A 198 5.39 11.24 9.92
CA GLU A 198 6.06 11.62 11.16
C GLU A 198 5.52 10.87 12.39
N GLY A 199 4.21 10.64 12.44
CA GLY A 199 3.59 9.82 13.50
C GLY A 199 4.13 8.39 13.48
N LEU A 200 4.16 7.78 12.30
CA LEU A 200 4.72 6.45 12.08
C LEU A 200 6.20 6.38 12.47
N ALA A 201 7.00 7.36 12.00
CA ALA A 201 8.43 7.45 12.33
C ALA A 201 8.65 7.48 13.85
N ARG A 202 7.97 8.39 14.58
CA ARG A 202 8.09 8.48 16.04
C ARG A 202 7.69 7.18 16.75
N LYS A 203 6.63 6.52 16.29
CA LYS A 203 6.18 5.24 16.87
C LYS A 203 7.19 4.12 16.62
N ALA A 204 7.78 4.07 15.43
CA ALA A 204 8.81 3.09 15.08
C ALA A 204 10.10 3.30 15.89
N GLU A 205 10.59 4.55 15.99
CA GLU A 205 11.77 4.88 16.80
C GLU A 205 11.58 4.50 18.28
N ALA A 206 10.39 4.74 18.83
CA ALA A 206 10.05 4.35 20.20
C ALA A 206 9.87 2.84 20.40
N SER A 207 9.71 2.05 19.34
CA SER A 207 9.61 0.58 19.43
C SER A 207 10.99 -0.08 19.54
N GLU A 208 12.01 0.53 18.96
CA GLU A 208 13.39 0.04 18.99
C GLU A 208 14.12 0.42 20.28
N GLY A 209 13.91 1.63 20.80
CA GLY A 209 14.54 2.07 22.05
C GLY A 209 14.07 1.33 23.32
N ARG A 210 13.12 0.40 23.19
CA ARG A 210 12.60 -0.46 24.27
C ARG A 210 12.96 -1.94 24.11
N SER A 211 13.75 -2.27 23.09
CA SER A 211 14.22 -3.65 22.81
C SER A 211 15.57 -3.92 23.45
#